data_AF-A0A1B6K815-F1
#
_entry.id   AF-A0A1B6K815-F1
#
_cell.length_a   1.000
_cell.length_b   1.000
_cell.length_c   1.000
_cell.angle_alpha   90.00
_cell.angle_beta   90.00
_cell.angle_gamma   90.00
#
_symmetry.space_group_name_H-M   'P 1'
#
loop_
_entity.id
_entity.type
_entity.pdbx_description
1 polymer ?
#
loop_
_entity_poly.entity_id
_entity_poly.type
_entity_poly.pdbx_seq_one_letter_code
_entity_poly.pdbx_strand_id
1 'polypeptide(L)'
;DIKILRNVEHKKPYLCDDQFTRRRVQFNVSHNSDYVALAGEVGILDIGIDLMKIEKTRTANIDEYFRLMRRKYSSAEWAVINSQKSDTEQMAMFYRFWCLKESLTKAVGTGIT
;
A
#
# COMPACT_ATOMS: atom_id res chain seq x y z
N ASP A 1 20.91 0.90 -22.33
CA ASP A 1 20.89 1.02 -20.85
C ASP A 1 19.50 1.34 -20.35
N ILE A 2 19.05 0.68 -19.28
CA ILE A 2 17.79 0.98 -18.59
C ILE A 2 18.01 2.21 -17.69
N LYS A 3 17.20 3.26 -17.83
CA LYS A 3 17.20 4.42 -16.93
C LYS A 3 15.87 4.53 -16.20
N ILE A 4 15.92 4.45 -14.88
CA ILE A 4 14.77 4.66 -13.99
C ILE A 4 14.79 6.12 -13.51
N LEU A 5 13.68 6.82 -13.74
CA LEU A 5 13.48 8.21 -13.33
C LEU A 5 12.51 8.29 -12.15
N ARG A 6 12.35 9.47 -11.53
CA ARG A 6 11.40 9.72 -10.44
C ARG A 6 10.57 10.96 -10.73
N ASN A 7 9.25 10.87 -10.55
CA ASN A 7 8.39 12.04 -10.77
C ASN A 7 8.69 13.17 -9.75
N VAL A 8 8.38 14.41 -10.12
CA VAL A 8 8.77 15.58 -9.31
C VAL A 8 7.98 15.65 -8.01
N GLU A 9 6.68 15.37 -8.08
CA GLU A 9 5.70 15.57 -7.01
C GLU A 9 5.83 14.54 -5.88
N HIS A 10 5.87 13.24 -6.22
CA HIS A 10 5.76 12.16 -5.23
C HIS A 10 6.97 11.21 -5.22
N LYS A 11 8.02 11.54 -5.99
CA LYS A 11 9.24 10.73 -6.18
C LYS A 11 8.98 9.28 -6.60
N LYS A 12 7.81 9.00 -7.18
CA LYS A 12 7.40 7.69 -7.69
C LYS A 12 8.34 7.30 -8.85
N PRO A 13 9.00 6.13 -8.79
CA PRO A 13 9.91 5.70 -9.83
C PRO A 13 9.13 5.26 -11.09
N TYR A 14 9.68 5.52 -12.27
CA TYR A 14 9.09 5.15 -13.57
C TYR A 14 10.15 4.90 -14.65
N LEU A 15 9.79 4.17 -15.71
CA LEU A 15 10.61 4.00 -16.92
C LEU A 15 10.21 5.05 -17.95
N CYS A 16 11.19 5.59 -18.68
CA CYS A 16 10.91 6.52 -19.77
C CYS A 16 10.31 5.77 -20.97
N ASP A 17 9.19 6.28 -21.51
CA ASP A 17 8.44 5.63 -22.60
C ASP A 17 9.25 5.49 -23.91
N ASP A 18 10.32 6.27 -24.06
CA ASP A 18 11.20 6.22 -25.23
C ASP A 18 12.19 5.03 -25.22
N GLN A 19 12.36 4.34 -24.09
CA GLN A 19 13.38 3.30 -23.94
C GLN A 19 12.93 1.91 -24.40
N PHE A 20 11.64 1.60 -24.35
CA PHE A 20 11.13 0.26 -24.63
C PHE A 20 9.85 0.41 -25.44
N THR A 21 9.83 -0.19 -26.64
CA THR A 21 8.68 -0.47 -27.54
C THR A 21 7.40 0.30 -27.18
N ARG A 22 6.85 1.18 -28.06
CA ARG A 22 5.61 2.04 -27.99
C ARG A 22 4.46 1.77 -26.97
N ARG A 23 4.46 0.67 -26.24
CA ARG A 23 3.66 0.32 -25.07
C ARG A 23 4.31 0.83 -23.78
N ARG A 24 3.52 1.54 -22.98
CA ARG A 24 3.88 2.04 -21.65
C ARG A 24 4.17 0.87 -20.69
N VAL A 25 5.35 0.88 -20.08
CA VAL A 25 5.73 -0.09 -19.03
C VAL A 25 5.63 0.60 -17.67
N GLN A 26 4.84 0.02 -16.77
CA GLN A 26 4.62 0.54 -15.44
C GLN A 26 5.09 -0.46 -14.40
N PHE A 27 5.54 0.06 -13.26
CA PHE A 27 5.88 -0.76 -12.10
C PHE A 27 5.60 0.00 -10.81
N ASN A 28 5.39 -0.76 -9.73
CA ASN A 28 5.35 -0.24 -8.38
C ASN A 28 6.03 -1.22 -7.44
N VAL A 29 6.64 -0.70 -6.38
CA VAL A 29 7.40 -1.49 -5.42
C VAL A 29 6.92 -1.14 -4.01
N SER A 30 6.80 -2.15 -3.16
CA SER A 30 6.66 -1.98 -1.72
C SER A 30 7.63 -2.90 -1.00
N HIS A 31 8.04 -2.50 0.20
CA HIS A 31 8.89 -3.32 1.05
C HIS A 31 8.49 -3.14 2.51
N ASN A 32 8.54 -4.21 3.27
CA ASN A 32 8.32 -4.18 4.71
C ASN A 32 8.95 -5.42 5.36
N SER A 33 9.70 -5.22 6.46
CA SER A 33 10.48 -6.28 7.11
C SER A 33 11.37 -7.02 6.10
N ASP A 34 11.12 -8.31 5.91
CA ASP A 34 11.99 -9.24 5.18
C ASP A 34 11.58 -9.39 3.70
N TYR A 35 10.56 -8.65 3.25
CA TYR A 35 9.99 -8.79 1.92
C TYR A 35 10.03 -7.49 1.13
N VAL A 36 10.32 -7.65 -0.16
CA VAL A 36 10.12 -6.65 -1.22
C VAL A 36 9.16 -7.25 -2.23
N ALA A 37 8.09 -6.54 -2.56
CA ALA A 37 7.19 -6.91 -3.63
C ALA A 37 7.26 -5.90 -4.77
N LEU A 38 7.24 -6.41 -5.99
CA LEU A 38 7.18 -5.64 -7.22
C LEU A 38 5.96 -6.08 -8.02
N ALA A 39 5.15 -5.12 -8.42
CA ALA A 39 4.12 -5.30 -9.44
C ALA A 39 4.59 -4.60 -10.72
N GLY A 40 4.35 -5.22 -11.87
CA GLY A 40 4.67 -4.69 -13.19
C GLY A 40 3.51 -4.89 -14.15
N GLU A 41 3.31 -3.95 -15.06
CA GLU A 41 2.26 -3.99 -16.07
C GLU A 41 2.76 -3.39 -17.39
N VAL A 42 2.29 -3.94 -18.51
CA VAL A 42 2.54 -3.40 -19.85
C VAL A 42 1.21 -3.01 -20.48
N GLY A 43 0.91 -1.72 -20.51
CA GLY A 43 -0.39 -1.25 -20.97
C GLY A 43 -0.76 0.11 -20.40
N ILE A 44 -2.05 0.33 -20.23
CA ILE A 44 -2.62 1.62 -19.81
C ILE A 44 -3.01 1.66 -18.33
N LEU A 45 -2.91 0.53 -17.61
CA LEU A 45 -3.39 0.43 -16.23
C LEU A 45 -2.34 0.95 -15.24
N ASP A 46 -2.72 1.97 -14.47
CA ASP A 46 -1.91 2.39 -13.34
C ASP A 46 -1.93 1.34 -12.23
N ILE A 47 -0.75 0.95 -11.78
CA ILE A 47 -0.57 -0.09 -10.77
C ILE A 47 0.09 0.45 -9.50
N GLY A 48 -0.33 -0.12 -8.39
CA GLY A 48 0.22 0.11 -7.06
C GLY A 48 0.20 -1.18 -6.25
N ILE A 49 1.24 -1.38 -5.45
CA ILE A 49 1.37 -2.54 -4.58
C ILE A 49 1.73 -2.06 -3.18
N ASP A 50 1.16 -2.70 -2.17
CA ASP A 50 1.57 -2.52 -0.79
C ASP A 50 1.61 -3.84 -0.03
N LEU A 51 2.53 -3.93 0.93
CA LEU A 51 2.67 -5.09 1.80
C LEU A 51 3.07 -4.61 3.19
N MET A 52 2.50 -5.24 4.20
CA MET A 52 2.79 -4.94 5.60
C MET A 52 2.93 -6.25 6.36
N LYS A 53 3.94 -6.35 7.21
CA LYS A 53 4.03 -7.44 8.18
C LYS A 53 3.08 -7.16 9.34
N ILE A 54 2.32 -8.18 9.72
CA ILE A 54 1.50 -8.14 10.94
C ILE A 54 2.45 -8.34 12.12
N GLU A 55 2.85 -7.24 12.75
CA GLU A 55 3.69 -7.26 13.95
C GLU A 55 2.86 -6.93 15.19
N LYS A 56 3.34 -7.37 16.37
CA LYS A 56 2.75 -6.94 17.64
C LYS A 56 2.86 -5.42 17.74
N THR A 57 1.75 -4.78 18.06
CA THR A 57 1.71 -3.32 18.27
C THR A 57 2.67 -2.93 19.39
N ARG A 58 3.24 -1.72 19.30
CA ARG A 58 4.04 -1.15 20.40
C ARG A 58 3.20 -0.88 21.65
N THR A 59 1.88 -0.76 21.48
CA THR A 59 0.92 -0.68 22.58
C THR A 59 0.60 -2.07 23.09
N ALA A 60 0.48 -2.22 24.41
CA ALA A 60 0.08 -3.47 25.05
C ALA A 60 -1.37 -3.87 24.73
N ASN A 61 -2.19 -2.92 24.25
CA ASN A 61 -3.60 -3.09 23.93
C ASN A 61 -3.90 -2.65 22.48
N ILE A 62 -4.64 -3.48 21.75
CA ILE A 62 -5.12 -3.22 20.39
C ILE A 62 -6.19 -2.12 20.34
N ASP A 63 -7.06 -2.01 21.35
CA ASP A 63 -8.13 -1.02 21.41
C ASP A 63 -7.55 0.40 21.45
N GLU A 64 -6.48 0.60 22.22
CA GLU A 64 -5.79 1.88 22.27
C GLU A 64 -5.18 2.23 20.91
N TYR A 65 -4.57 1.24 20.25
CA TYR A 65 -4.03 1.41 18.91
C TYR A 65 -5.12 1.78 17.90
N PHE A 66 -6.26 1.08 17.91
CA PHE A 66 -7.40 1.36 17.05
C PHE A 66 -8.03 2.73 17.32
N ARG A 67 -8.09 3.16 18.59
CA ARG A 67 -8.51 4.50 18.97
C ARG A 67 -7.61 5.58 18.34
N LEU A 68 -6.28 5.40 18.40
CA LEU A 68 -5.33 6.33 17.77
C LEU A 68 -5.46 6.35 16.25
N MET A 69 -5.75 5.19 15.64
CA MET A 69 -5.90 5.03 14.20
C MET A 69 -7.31 5.32 13.67
N ARG A 70 -8.24 5.74 14.54
CA ARG A 70 -9.67 5.85 14.22
C ARG A 70 -9.96 6.62 12.93
N ARG A 71 -9.22 7.71 12.68
CA ARG A 71 -9.38 8.60 11.51
C ARG A 71 -8.93 7.98 10.18
N LYS A 72 -8.23 6.84 10.19
CA LYS A 72 -7.70 6.20 8.99
C LYS A 72 -8.71 5.31 8.24
N TYR A 73 -9.82 4.98 8.90
CA TYR A 73 -10.87 4.15 8.29
C TYR A 73 -12.26 4.73 8.54
N SER A 74 -13.17 4.43 7.62
CA SER A 74 -14.59 4.74 7.73
C SER A 74 -15.27 3.87 8.82
N SER A 75 -16.49 4.26 9.21
CA SER A 75 -17.31 3.47 10.14
C SER A 75 -17.58 2.05 9.65
N ALA A 76 -17.83 1.88 8.34
CA ALA A 76 -18.08 0.57 7.73
C ALA A 76 -16.85 -0.34 7.78
N GLU A 77 -15.67 0.20 7.45
CA GLU A 77 -14.41 -0.56 7.53
C GLU A 77 -14.10 -0.97 8.97
N TRP A 78 -14.30 -0.07 9.93
CA TRP A 78 -14.15 -0.39 11.34
C TRP A 78 -15.15 -1.45 11.84
N ALA A 79 -16.37 -1.47 11.32
CA ALA A 79 -17.33 -2.52 11.65
C ALA A 79 -16.84 -3.90 11.18
N VAL A 80 -16.16 -3.97 10.02
CA VAL A 80 -15.55 -5.21 9.51
C VAL A 80 -14.30 -5.58 10.31
N ILE A 81 -13.46 -4.61 10.68
CA ILE A 81 -12.29 -4.87 11.53
C ILE A 81 -12.74 -5.42 12.89
N ASN A 82 -13.71 -4.79 13.54
CA ASN A 82 -14.14 -5.14 14.89
C ASN A 82 -15.02 -6.40 14.94
N SER A 83 -15.50 -6.91 13.80
CA SER A 83 -16.27 -8.15 13.74
C SER A 83 -15.41 -9.41 13.72
N GLN A 84 -14.08 -9.28 13.64
CA GLN A 84 -13.18 -10.44 13.69
C GLN A 84 -13.11 -11.03 15.11
N LYS A 85 -12.88 -12.35 15.21
CA LYS A 85 -13.09 -13.12 16.45
C LYS A 85 -11.99 -12.94 17.49
N SER A 86 -10.81 -12.49 17.09
CA SER A 86 -9.65 -12.31 17.96
C SER A 86 -8.85 -11.07 17.59
N ASP A 87 -8.12 -10.50 18.55
CA ASP A 87 -7.25 -9.33 18.34
C ASP A 87 -6.25 -9.54 17.19
N THR A 88 -5.75 -10.76 17.02
CA THR A 88 -4.83 -11.10 15.92
C THR A 88 -5.52 -11.01 14.57
N GLU A 89 -6.74 -11.52 14.45
CA GLU A 89 -7.53 -11.42 13.21
C GLU A 89 -8.01 -9.99 12.96
N GLN A 90 -8.36 -9.23 14.01
CA GLN A 90 -8.70 -7.82 13.89
C GLN A 90 -7.50 -7.02 13.36
N MET A 91 -6.30 -7.26 13.90
CA MET A 91 -5.07 -6.64 13.42
C MET A 91 -4.74 -7.05 11.98
N ALA A 92 -4.95 -8.32 11.63
CA ALA A 92 -4.77 -8.80 10.25
C ALA A 92 -5.72 -8.07 9.29
N MET A 93 -6.98 -7.89 9.67
CA MET A 93 -7.97 -7.16 8.87
C MET A 93 -7.64 -5.66 8.78
N PHE A 94 -7.19 -5.06 9.87
CA PHE A 94 -6.69 -3.68 9.89
C PHE A 94 -5.58 -3.48 8.85
N TYR A 95 -4.51 -4.30 8.91
CA TYR A 95 -3.40 -4.16 7.96
C TYR A 95 -3.81 -4.53 6.53
N ARG A 96 -4.79 -5.43 6.35
CA ARG A 96 -5.35 -5.71 5.03
C ARG A 96 -6.00 -4.47 4.43
N PHE A 97 -6.86 -3.77 5.16
CA PHE A 97 -7.44 -2.52 4.66
C PHE A 97 -6.40 -1.43 4.48
N TRP A 98 -5.38 -1.35 5.34
CA TRP A 98 -4.23 -0.45 5.16
C TRP A 98 -3.56 -0.67 3.81
N CYS A 99 -3.14 -1.91 3.52
CA CYS A 99 -2.45 -2.25 2.28
C CYS A 99 -3.32 -1.98 1.06
N LEU A 100 -4.63 -2.24 1.14
CA LEU A 100 -5.56 -1.92 0.05
C LEU A 100 -5.61 -0.41 -0.24
N LYS A 101 -5.76 0.43 0.80
CA LYS A 101 -5.76 1.89 0.64
C LYS A 101 -4.42 2.40 0.10
N GLU A 102 -3.30 1.95 0.66
CA GLU A 102 -1.96 2.35 0.22
C GLU A 102 -1.65 1.88 -1.21
N SER A 103 -2.08 0.68 -1.59
CA SER A 103 -1.90 0.20 -2.97
C SER A 103 -2.65 1.09 -3.96
N LEU A 104 -3.84 1.59 -3.61
CA LEU A 104 -4.59 2.52 -4.42
C LEU A 104 -3.90 3.89 -4.51
N THR A 105 -3.47 4.48 -3.38
CA THR A 105 -2.77 5.77 -3.38
C THR A 105 -1.44 5.70 -4.13
N LYS A 106 -0.73 4.58 -4.05
CA LYS A 106 0.47 4.31 -4.85
C LYS A 106 0.17 4.17 -6.33
N ALA A 107 -0.97 3.56 -6.71
CA ALA A 107 -1.39 3.47 -8.11
C ALA A 107 -1.61 4.86 -8.70
N VAL A 108 -2.47 5.67 -8.05
CA VAL A 108 -2.80 7.04 -8.51
C VAL A 108 -1.64 8.04 -8.31
N GLY A 109 -0.72 7.75 -7.41
CA GLY A 109 0.47 8.55 -7.14
C GLY A 109 0.32 9.61 -6.06
N THR A 110 -0.85 9.82 -5.46
CA THR A 110 -1.13 10.94 -4.55
C THR A 110 -0.55 10.77 -3.14
N GLY A 111 -0.19 9.54 -2.73
CA GLY A 111 0.08 9.20 -1.33
C GLY A 111 -1.18 9.26 -0.45
N ILE A 112 -1.05 8.88 0.83
CA ILE A 112 -2.10 9.13 1.84
C ILE A 112 -1.93 10.55 2.38
N THR A 113 -2.89 11.42 2.12
CA THR A 113 -3.05 12.73 2.77
C THR A 113 -3.73 12.63 4.13
#